data_AF-A0A9D8HHA3-F1
#
_entry.id   AF-A0A9D8HHA3-F1
#
_cell.length_a   1.000
_cell.length_b   1.000
_cell.length_c   1.000
_cell.angle_alpha   90.00
_cell.angle_beta   90.00
_cell.angle_gamma   90.00
#
_symmetry.space_group_name_H-M   'P 1'
#
loop_
_entity.id
_entity.type
_entity.pdbx_description
1 polymer ?
#
loop_
_entity_poly.entity_id
_entity_poly.type
_entity_poly.pdbx_seq_one_letter_code
_entity_poly.pdbx_strand_id
1 'polypeptide(L)'
;MSVGHAAAMGTPDLPAPKSLSDDGLVAELGRLGRLAAQVEAQRAVLVTEAERRGLPRRRGYASTTAWLTAISGEPGSVCRRQVAVASALENMPETKAAFCAGEVSESMTTAMAFSP
;
A
#
# COMPACT_ATOMS: atom_id res chain seq x y z
N MET A 1 14.64 -22.48 1.93
CA MET A 1 14.35 -21.08 1.55
C MET A 1 13.03 -21.09 0.80
N SER A 2 11.93 -20.76 1.47
CA SER A 2 10.60 -20.75 0.84
C SER A 2 10.43 -19.39 0.16
N VAL A 3 10.36 -19.39 -1.17
CA VAL A 3 9.94 -18.24 -1.96
C VAL A 3 8.49 -17.97 -1.60
N GLY A 4 8.24 -16.92 -0.82
CA GLY A 4 6.90 -16.41 -0.57
C GLY A 4 6.24 -16.17 -1.91
N HIS A 5 5.16 -16.89 -2.17
CA HIS A 5 4.31 -16.76 -3.34
C HIS A 5 3.81 -15.32 -3.36
N ALA A 6 4.48 -14.43 -4.09
CA ALA A 6 3.90 -13.16 -4.47
C ALA A 6 2.71 -13.53 -5.33
N ALA A 7 1.53 -13.59 -4.73
CA ALA A 7 0.28 -13.74 -5.45
C ALA A 7 0.34 -12.69 -6.56
N ALA A 8 0.44 -13.17 -7.80
CA ALA A 8 0.28 -12.31 -8.96
C ALA A 8 -1.10 -11.70 -8.79
N MET A 9 -1.16 -10.47 -8.29
CA MET A 9 -2.37 -9.68 -8.36
C MET A 9 -2.62 -9.54 -9.85
N GLY A 10 -3.52 -10.38 -10.38
CA GLY A 10 -3.99 -10.24 -11.74
C GLY A 10 -4.46 -8.79 -11.94
N THR A 11 -4.34 -8.29 -13.16
CA THR A 11 -4.94 -6.99 -13.49
C THR A 11 -6.37 -6.98 -12.96
N PRO A 12 -6.72 -6.04 -12.06
CA PRO A 12 -8.06 -6.05 -11.50
C PRO A 12 -9.07 -5.95 -12.63
N ASP A 13 -10.01 -6.88 -12.68
CA ASP A 13 -11.14 -6.79 -13.59
C ASP A 13 -11.99 -5.60 -13.12
N LEU A 14 -12.02 -4.54 -13.93
CA LEU A 14 -12.70 -3.29 -13.63
C LEU A 14 -13.93 -3.18 -14.54
N PRO A 15 -15.15 -3.18 -13.99
CA PRO A 15 -16.34 -2.97 -14.80
C PRO A 15 -16.33 -1.57 -15.43
N ALA A 16 -16.96 -1.42 -16.59
CA ALA A 16 -17.12 -0.12 -17.21
C ALA A 16 -17.96 0.80 -16.29
N PRO A 17 -17.52 2.02 -15.95
CA PRO A 17 -18.26 2.87 -15.01
C PRO A 17 -19.70 3.16 -15.43
N LYS A 18 -19.94 3.25 -16.75
CA LYS A 18 -21.26 3.52 -17.33
C LYS A 18 -22.24 2.35 -17.23
N SER A 19 -21.78 1.14 -16.92
CA SER A 19 -22.64 -0.04 -16.79
C SER A 19 -23.07 -0.34 -15.36
N LEU A 20 -22.61 0.45 -14.38
CA LEU A 20 -22.95 0.29 -12.97
C LEU A 20 -24.16 1.14 -12.60
N SER A 21 -25.01 0.63 -11.71
CA SER A 21 -25.99 1.46 -10.98
C SER A 21 -25.27 2.32 -9.94
N ASP A 22 -25.97 3.28 -9.33
CA ASP A 22 -25.42 4.10 -8.23
C ASP A 22 -24.92 3.23 -7.07
N ASP A 23 -25.70 2.24 -6.64
CA ASP A 23 -25.28 1.27 -5.63
C ASP A 23 -24.07 0.43 -6.10
N GLY A 24 -24.03 0.10 -7.40
CA GLY A 24 -22.90 -0.59 -8.02
C GLY A 24 -21.62 0.25 -8.01
N LEU A 25 -21.72 1.56 -8.24
CA LEU A 25 -20.58 2.50 -8.14
C LEU A 25 -20.06 2.59 -6.71
N VAL A 26 -20.95 2.69 -5.72
CA VAL A 26 -20.56 2.72 -4.29
C VAL A 26 -19.83 1.42 -3.89
N ALA A 27 -20.40 0.27 -4.26
CA ALA A 27 -19.80 -1.03 -3.97
C ALA A 27 -18.42 -1.18 -4.64
N GLU A 28 -18.29 -0.73 -5.89
CA GLU A 28 -17.04 -0.81 -6.65
C GLU A 28 -15.95 0.12 -6.09
N LEU A 29 -16.29 1.35 -5.71
CA LEU A 29 -15.36 2.25 -5.02
C LEU A 29 -14.86 1.64 -3.70
N GLY A 30 -15.75 1.02 -2.93
CA GLY A 30 -15.38 0.30 -1.71
C GLY A 30 -14.42 -0.86 -2.00
N ARG A 31 -14.68 -1.63 -3.06
CA ARG A 31 -13.81 -2.73 -3.49
C ARG A 31 -12.42 -2.22 -3.90
N LEU A 32 -12.35 -1.15 -4.69
CA LEU A 32 -11.08 -0.54 -5.10
C LEU A 32 -10.30 0.04 -3.94
N GLY A 33 -10.98 0.64 -2.95
CA GLY A 33 -10.34 1.10 -1.72
C GLY A 33 -9.65 -0.04 -0.95
N ARG A 34 -10.31 -1.20 -0.83
CA ARG A 34 -9.71 -2.40 -0.19
C ARG A 34 -8.53 -2.93 -0.98
N LEU A 35 -8.64 -3.00 -2.31
CA LEU A 35 -7.53 -3.43 -3.16
C LEU A 35 -6.33 -2.49 -3.03
N ALA A 36 -6.57 -1.17 -3.08
CA ALA A 36 -5.52 -0.17 -2.90
C ALA A 36 -4.81 -0.32 -1.55
N ALA A 37 -5.56 -0.57 -0.47
CA ALA A 37 -4.98 -0.83 0.84
C ALA A 37 -4.09 -2.07 0.86
N GLN A 38 -4.52 -3.18 0.24
CA GLN A 38 -3.70 -4.39 0.12
C GLN A 38 -2.40 -4.12 -0.65
N VAL A 39 -2.46 -3.34 -1.73
CA VAL A 39 -1.27 -2.95 -2.51
C VAL A 39 -0.33 -2.10 -1.66
N GLU A 40 -0.83 -1.13 -0.92
CA GLU A 40 -0.01 -0.26 -0.07
C GLU A 40 0.62 -1.04 1.11
N ALA A 41 -0.09 -2.02 1.67
CA ALA A 41 0.46 -2.94 2.67
C ALA A 41 1.65 -3.73 2.11
N GLN A 42 1.50 -4.25 0.89
CA GLN A 42 2.52 -5.04 0.24
C GLN A 42 3.72 -4.18 -0.17
N ARG A 43 3.47 -2.94 -0.60
CA ARG A 43 4.52 -1.95 -0.81
C ARG A 43 5.31 -1.70 0.47
N ALA A 44 4.62 -1.46 1.59
CA ALA A 44 5.26 -1.25 2.88
C ALA A 44 6.19 -2.41 3.27
N VAL A 45 5.73 -3.66 3.10
CA VAL A 45 6.56 -4.87 3.31
C VAL A 45 7.84 -4.83 2.47
N LEU A 46 7.72 -4.50 1.18
CA LEU A 46 8.86 -4.46 0.27
C LEU A 46 9.83 -3.32 0.59
N VAL A 47 9.33 -2.16 1.04
CA VAL A 47 10.16 -1.05 1.49
C VAL A 47 10.93 -1.45 2.74
N THR A 48 10.27 -1.97 3.77
CA THR A 48 10.93 -2.45 5.00
C THR A 48 12.01 -3.49 4.68
N GLU A 49 11.72 -4.46 3.80
CA GLU A 49 12.71 -5.47 3.42
C GLU A 49 13.88 -4.88 2.62
N ALA A 50 13.63 -3.87 1.78
CA ALA A 50 14.70 -3.16 1.07
C ALA A 50 15.61 -2.38 2.04
N GLU A 51 15.04 -1.74 3.05
CA GLU A 51 15.78 -1.06 4.12
C GLU A 51 16.63 -2.04 4.94
N ARG A 52 16.02 -3.14 5.39
CA ARG A 52 16.69 -4.20 6.16
C ARG A 52 17.88 -4.81 5.41
N ARG A 53 17.78 -4.94 4.08
CA ARG A 53 18.87 -5.42 3.21
C ARG A 53 19.90 -4.34 2.87
N GLY A 54 19.71 -3.10 3.30
CA GLY A 54 20.53 -1.95 2.92
C GLY A 54 20.54 -1.70 1.40
N LEU A 55 19.47 -2.11 0.70
CA LEU A 55 19.40 -2.05 -0.76
C LEU A 55 19.60 -0.62 -1.33
N PRO A 56 18.99 0.44 -0.76
CA PRO A 56 19.21 1.82 -1.24
C PRO A 56 20.69 2.20 -1.24
N ARG A 57 21.39 1.95 -0.12
CA ARG A 57 22.82 2.26 0.04
C ARG A 57 23.69 1.46 -0.93
N ARG A 58 23.41 0.16 -1.08
CA ARG A 58 24.10 -0.72 -2.05
C ARG A 58 23.91 -0.30 -3.51
N ARG A 59 22.85 0.46 -3.79
CA ARG A 59 22.58 1.05 -5.10
C ARG A 59 23.09 2.50 -5.24
N GLY A 60 23.81 3.02 -4.24
CA GLY A 60 24.42 4.34 -4.28
C GLY A 60 23.50 5.49 -3.86
N TYR A 61 22.32 5.21 -3.31
CA TYR A 61 21.39 6.25 -2.86
C TYR A 61 21.63 6.62 -1.40
N ALA A 62 21.50 7.91 -1.10
CA ALA A 62 21.70 8.45 0.25
C ALA A 62 20.57 8.08 1.23
N SER A 63 19.39 7.70 0.72
CA SER A 63 18.24 7.31 1.53
C SER A 63 17.28 6.40 0.76
N THR A 64 16.41 5.71 1.49
CA THR A 64 15.30 4.91 0.94
C THR A 64 14.34 5.76 0.13
N THR A 65 14.00 6.96 0.62
CA THR A 65 13.18 7.93 -0.12
C THR A 65 13.78 8.28 -1.48
N ALA A 66 15.07 8.63 -1.52
CA ALA A 66 15.74 8.98 -2.77
C ALA A 66 15.78 7.80 -3.75
N TRP A 67 15.99 6.59 -3.22
CA TRP A 67 15.92 5.37 -4.01
C TRP A 67 14.51 5.10 -4.56
N LEU A 68 13.47 5.25 -3.73
CA LEU A 68 12.08 5.07 -4.16
C LEU A 68 11.68 6.04 -5.26
N THR A 69 11.97 7.33 -5.07
CA THR A 69 11.73 8.37 -6.09
C THR A 69 12.39 8.01 -7.43
N ALA A 70 13.62 7.49 -7.40
CA ALA A 70 14.32 7.11 -8.63
C ALA A 70 13.71 5.90 -9.35
N ILE A 71 13.14 4.93 -8.63
CA ILE A 71 12.56 3.73 -9.25
C ILE A 71 11.07 3.85 -9.59
N SER A 72 10.33 4.74 -8.92
CA SER A 72 8.89 4.92 -9.17
C SER A 72 8.58 6.14 -10.04
N GLY A 73 9.46 7.14 -10.08
CA GLY A 73 9.16 8.45 -10.68
C GLY A 73 8.22 9.32 -9.84
N GLU A 74 7.81 8.87 -8.65
CA GLU A 74 6.89 9.59 -7.76
C GLU A 74 7.58 10.78 -7.06
N PRO A 75 6.86 11.86 -6.74
CA PRO A 75 7.41 12.97 -5.98
C PRO A 75 7.98 12.53 -4.63
N GLY A 76 9.07 13.18 -4.20
CA GLY A 76 9.73 12.84 -2.92
C GLY A 76 8.82 12.95 -1.70
N SER A 77 7.78 13.80 -1.72
CA SER A 77 6.75 13.84 -0.66
C SER A 77 5.96 12.54 -0.57
N VAL A 78 5.56 11.97 -1.71
CA VAL A 78 4.84 10.69 -1.79
C VAL A 78 5.73 9.55 -1.30
N CYS A 79 6.98 9.50 -1.77
CA CYS A 79 7.94 8.47 -1.33
C CYS A 79 8.25 8.57 0.17
N ARG A 80 8.36 9.78 0.74
CA ARG A 80 8.52 9.96 2.19
C ARG A 80 7.33 9.41 2.96
N ARG A 81 6.11 9.65 2.50
CA ARG A 81 4.89 9.07 3.10
C ARG A 81 4.95 7.55 3.08
N GLN A 82 5.32 6.95 1.94
CA GLN A 82 5.43 5.49 1.81
C GLN A 82 6.47 4.89 2.78
N VAL A 83 7.63 5.53 2.95
CA VAL A 83 8.64 5.09 3.94
C VAL A 83 8.11 5.22 5.36
N ALA A 84 7.41 6.31 5.69
CA ALA A 84 6.81 6.50 7.01
C ALA A 84 5.74 5.42 7.32
N VAL A 85 4.88 5.09 6.35
CA VAL A 85 3.89 4.01 6.47
C VAL A 85 4.58 2.66 6.67
N ALA A 86 5.64 2.37 5.90
CA ALA A 86 6.41 1.13 6.06
C ALA A 86 6.99 0.98 7.47
N SER A 87 7.57 2.05 8.01
CA SER A 87 8.10 2.09 9.37
C SER A 87 7.00 1.95 10.43
N ALA A 88 5.84 2.58 10.24
CA ALA A 88 4.71 2.45 11.16
C ALA A 88 4.15 1.02 11.18
N LEU A 89 3.95 0.41 10.01
CA LEU A 89 3.40 -0.95 9.90
C LEU A 89 4.36 -2.03 10.39
N GLU A 90 5.67 -1.81 10.34
CA GLU A 90 6.65 -2.69 10.98
C GLU A 90 6.43 -2.78 12.50
N ASN A 91 6.02 -1.68 13.12
CA ASN A 91 5.74 -1.61 14.56
C ASN A 91 4.27 -1.95 14.92
N MET A 92 3.41 -2.22 13.94
CA MET A 92 1.97 -2.47 14.12
C MET A 92 1.52 -3.71 13.33
N PRO A 93 1.91 -4.93 13.75
CA PRO A 93 1.68 -6.15 12.99
C PRO A 93 0.19 -6.50 12.80
N GLU A 94 -0.68 -6.17 13.76
CA GLU A 94 -2.12 -6.37 13.65
C GLU A 94 -2.74 -5.45 12.58
N THR A 95 -2.37 -4.17 12.58
CA THR A 95 -2.77 -3.19 11.55
C THR A 95 -2.29 -3.62 10.17
N LYS A 96 -1.06 -4.11 10.08
CA LYS A 96 -0.49 -4.65 8.85
C LYS A 96 -1.30 -5.85 8.33
N ALA A 97 -1.70 -6.77 9.20
CA ALA A 97 -2.55 -7.89 8.83
C ALA A 97 -3.91 -7.43 8.31
N ALA A 98 -4.53 -6.44 8.95
CA ALA A 98 -5.81 -5.88 8.52
C ALA A 98 -5.72 -5.14 7.16
N PHE A 99 -4.63 -4.41 6.92
CA PHE A 99 -4.31 -3.81 5.61
C PHE A 99 -4.10 -4.88 4.54
N CYS A 100 -3.36 -5.96 4.84
CA CYS A 100 -3.17 -7.09 3.93
C CYS A 100 -4.47 -7.86 3.65
N ALA A 101 -5.40 -7.90 4.61
CA ALA A 101 -6.73 -8.47 4.41
C ALA A 101 -7.65 -7.54 3.60
N GLY A 102 -7.28 -6.26 3.42
CA GLY A 102 -8.13 -5.24 2.82
C GLY A 102 -9.30 -4.83 3.73
N GLU A 103 -9.20 -5.10 5.03
CA GLU A 103 -10.23 -4.77 6.02
C GLU A 103 -10.16 -3.30 6.45
N VAL A 104 -9.04 -2.62 6.17
CA VAL A 104 -8.82 -1.20 6.46
C VAL A 104 -8.42 -0.48 5.18
N SER A 105 -9.23 0.49 4.74
CA SER A 105 -8.81 1.51 3.75
C SER A 105 -8.34 2.76 4.51
N GLU A 106 -7.45 3.57 3.93
CA GLU A 106 -6.99 4.84 4.52
C GLU A 106 -8.19 5.74 4.96
N SER A 107 -9.34 5.60 4.28
CA SER A 107 -10.61 6.24 4.62
C SER A 107 -11.31 5.73 5.90
N MET A 108 -11.07 4.50 6.35
CA MET A 108 -11.64 3.95 7.61
C MET A 108 -11.00 4.59 8.85
N THR A 109 -9.75 5.02 8.76
CA THR A 109 -9.06 5.71 9.86
C THR A 109 -9.71 7.06 10.19
N THR A 110 -10.20 7.80 9.19
CA THR A 110 -10.94 9.06 9.41
C THR A 110 -12.34 8.82 9.95
N ALA A 111 -13.00 7.72 9.58
CA ALA A 111 -14.33 7.38 10.09
C ALA A 111 -14.32 6.95 11.57
N MET A 112 -13.22 6.36 12.07
CA MET A 112 -13.08 6.02 13.50
C MET A 112 -12.60 7.20 14.36
N ALA A 113 -12.11 8.30 13.75
CA ALA A 113 -11.72 9.52 14.46
C ALA A 113 -12.90 10.48 14.73
N PHE A 114 -14.07 10.22 14.13
CA PHE A 114 -15.32 10.92 14.42
C PHE A 114 -16.37 9.91 14.90
N SER A 115 -16.32 9.58 16.18
CA SER A 115 -17.51 9.20 16.95
C SER A 115 -17.58 10.16 18.15
N PRO A 116 -18.79 10.63 18.51
CA PRO A 116 -19.06 11.97 19.04
C PRO A 116 -18.41 12.30 20.39
#